data_AF-A0A357VLH1-F1
#
_entry.id   AF-A0A357VLH1-F1
#
_cell.length_a   1.000
_cell.length_b   1.000
_cell.length_c   1.000
_cell.angle_alpha   90.00
_cell.angle_beta   90.00
_cell.angle_gamma   90.00
#
_symmetry.space_group_name_H-M   'P 1'
#
loop_
_entity.id
_entity.type
_entity.pdbx_description
1 polymer ?
#
loop_
_entity_poly.entity_id
_entity_poly.type
_entity_poly.pdbx_seq_one_letter_code
_entity_poly.pdbx_strand_id
1 'polypeptide(L)'
;FDYLRDNMVIYKEDMVQRELNYAIIDEVDSILIDEARTPLIISGVGEKSTDMYKLADRFVRTLKKDEDYVVDEKAKAVSLTEKGVAKAEKFFGIKNLADIENMEISHHIQQALKAHAIMKRDRDYVVKDGQVIIVDEFTGRLMFGRRYSEGLHQAIEAKEGVKVERESKTLATITLQNYFRMYKKLAGMTGTAQTEEQEFR
;
A
#
# COMPACT_ATOMS: atom_id res chain seq x y z
N PHE A 1 -0.30 -18.69 -7.99
CA PHE A 1 -0.69 -17.47 -8.74
C PHE A 1 -1.95 -17.66 -9.58
N ASP A 2 -2.13 -18.77 -10.31
CA ASP A 2 -3.35 -18.99 -11.12
C ASP A 2 -4.64 -18.85 -10.33
N TYR A 3 -4.72 -19.45 -9.13
CA TYR A 3 -5.85 -19.24 -8.22
C TYR A 3 -6.19 -17.77 -7.99
N LEU A 4 -5.18 -16.92 -7.75
CA LEU A 4 -5.41 -15.49 -7.54
C LEU A 4 -5.90 -14.81 -8.83
N ARG A 5 -5.36 -15.19 -10.00
CA ARG A 5 -5.80 -14.66 -11.31
C ARG A 5 -7.23 -15.06 -11.64
N ASP A 6 -7.61 -16.29 -11.37
CA ASP A 6 -8.97 -16.80 -11.59
C ASP A 6 -10.02 -16.09 -10.74
N ASN A 7 -9.63 -15.54 -9.58
CA ASN A 7 -10.52 -14.72 -8.75
C ASN A 7 -10.53 -13.23 -9.17
N MET A 8 -9.82 -12.87 -10.23
CA MET A 8 -9.75 -11.51 -10.77
C MET A 8 -10.34 -11.39 -12.19
N VAL A 9 -10.67 -12.51 -12.87
CA VAL A 9 -11.27 -12.47 -14.20
C VAL A 9 -12.73 -12.04 -14.15
N ILE A 10 -13.21 -11.43 -15.24
CA ILE A 10 -14.59 -10.95 -15.38
C ILE A 10 -15.52 -12.08 -15.82
N TYR A 11 -15.05 -12.94 -16.71
CA TYR A 11 -15.81 -14.01 -17.33
C TYR A 11 -15.31 -15.37 -16.85
N LYS A 12 -16.23 -16.33 -16.70
CA LYS A 12 -15.91 -17.68 -16.19
C LYS A 12 -15.02 -18.45 -17.15
N GLU A 13 -15.13 -18.16 -18.44
CA GLU A 13 -14.39 -18.78 -19.54
C GLU A 13 -12.89 -18.45 -19.49
N ASP A 14 -12.50 -17.38 -18.79
CA ASP A 14 -11.12 -16.96 -18.61
C ASP A 14 -10.41 -17.66 -17.43
N MET A 15 -11.14 -18.45 -16.63
CA MET A 15 -10.57 -19.20 -15.51
C MET A 15 -9.73 -20.37 -16.02
N VAL A 16 -8.54 -20.58 -15.43
CA VAL A 16 -7.62 -21.64 -15.84
C VAL A 16 -7.60 -22.84 -14.90
N GLN A 17 -7.94 -22.66 -13.62
CA GLN A 17 -8.02 -23.75 -12.65
C GLN A 17 -9.40 -24.40 -12.66
N ARG A 18 -9.37 -25.73 -12.56
CA ARG A 18 -10.54 -26.56 -12.23
C ARG A 18 -10.59 -26.83 -10.73
N GLU A 19 -11.55 -27.63 -10.29
CA GLU A 19 -11.69 -28.05 -8.90
C GLU A 19 -10.38 -28.62 -8.31
N LEU A 20 -10.03 -28.18 -7.09
CA LEU A 20 -8.79 -28.58 -6.40
C LEU A 20 -8.98 -29.94 -5.72
N ASN A 21 -8.61 -31.03 -6.42
CA ASN A 21 -8.88 -32.38 -5.95
C ASN A 21 -7.76 -32.97 -5.08
N TYR A 22 -6.53 -33.04 -5.56
CA TYR A 22 -5.41 -33.63 -4.82
C TYR A 22 -4.10 -32.91 -5.16
N ALA A 23 -3.35 -32.53 -4.13
CA ALA A 23 -1.99 -32.01 -4.26
C ALA A 23 -1.01 -32.92 -3.49
N ILE A 24 0.13 -33.19 -4.13
CA ILE A 24 1.31 -33.78 -3.50
C ILE A 24 2.39 -32.69 -3.55
N ILE A 25 2.84 -32.23 -2.40
CA ILE A 25 3.85 -31.19 -2.27
C ILE A 25 5.21 -31.85 -2.09
N ASP A 26 6.13 -31.59 -3.01
CA ASP A 26 7.54 -31.94 -2.82
C ASP A 26 8.23 -30.88 -1.95
N GLU A 27 9.21 -31.28 -1.15
CA GLU A 27 9.87 -30.44 -0.14
C GLU A 27 8.86 -29.67 0.74
N VAL A 28 7.92 -30.42 1.33
CA VAL A 28 6.74 -29.84 2.00
C VAL A 28 7.07 -28.92 3.17
N ASP A 29 8.19 -29.14 3.85
CA ASP A 29 8.73 -28.25 4.87
C ASP A 29 9.16 -26.91 4.26
N SER A 30 9.94 -26.93 3.19
CA SER A 30 10.35 -25.70 2.49
C SER A 30 9.13 -24.88 2.03
N ILE A 31 8.11 -25.55 1.48
CA ILE A 31 6.93 -24.85 0.91
C ILE A 31 5.93 -24.40 1.98
N LEU A 32 5.55 -25.25 2.94
CA LEU A 32 4.49 -24.94 3.90
C LEU A 32 4.97 -24.27 5.18
N ILE A 33 6.29 -24.28 5.45
CA ILE A 33 6.89 -23.69 6.65
C ILE A 33 7.74 -22.48 6.28
N ASP A 34 8.75 -22.66 5.43
CA ASP A 34 9.71 -21.59 5.14
C ASP A 34 9.14 -20.53 4.19
N GLU A 35 8.68 -20.94 3.01
CA GLU A 35 8.11 -20.01 2.03
C GLU A 35 6.75 -19.45 2.45
N ALA A 36 5.99 -20.21 3.24
CA ALA A 36 4.65 -19.85 3.66
C ALA A 36 4.59 -18.72 4.71
N ARG A 37 5.76 -18.21 5.16
CA ARG A 37 5.86 -17.04 6.04
C ARG A 37 5.43 -15.75 5.35
N THR A 38 5.56 -15.70 4.02
CA THR A 38 5.14 -14.56 3.21
C THR A 38 3.95 -14.92 2.33
N PRO A 39 2.89 -14.11 2.30
CA PRO A 39 1.77 -14.38 1.41
C PRO A 39 2.15 -14.22 -0.06
N LEU A 40 1.49 -14.99 -0.94
CA LEU A 40 1.52 -14.71 -2.37
C LEU A 40 0.67 -13.48 -2.65
N ILE A 41 1.26 -12.53 -3.37
CA ILE A 41 0.61 -11.25 -3.70
C ILE A 41 0.66 -11.03 -5.21
N ILE A 42 -0.50 -10.74 -5.81
CA ILE A 42 -0.54 -10.11 -7.13
C ILE A 42 -0.60 -8.60 -6.93
N SER A 43 0.46 -7.92 -7.32
CA SER A 43 0.50 -6.46 -7.37
C SER A 43 0.19 -5.97 -8.78
N GLY A 44 -0.70 -4.99 -8.87
CA GLY A 44 -0.94 -4.22 -10.08
C GLY A 44 -0.17 -2.92 -10.07
N VAL A 45 0.09 -2.39 -11.26
CA VAL A 45 0.45 -0.97 -11.40
C VAL A 45 -0.80 -0.18 -11.04
N GLY A 46 -0.74 0.69 -10.03
CA GLY A 46 -1.84 1.60 -9.75
C GLY A 46 -2.15 2.42 -11.00
N GLU A 47 -3.44 2.49 -11.37
CA GLU A 47 -3.92 3.25 -12.54
C GLU A 47 -3.63 4.76 -12.44
N LYS A 48 -3.25 5.24 -11.25
CA LYS A 48 -3.21 6.66 -10.93
C LYS A 48 -2.07 7.39 -11.61
N SER A 49 -2.41 8.50 -12.28
CA SER A 49 -1.41 9.46 -12.72
C SER A 49 -0.69 10.04 -11.50
N THR A 50 0.64 9.91 -11.49
CA THR A 50 1.54 10.57 -10.52
C THR A 50 1.38 12.09 -10.49
N ASP A 51 0.69 12.67 -11.49
CA ASP A 51 0.47 14.11 -11.58
C ASP A 51 -0.50 14.63 -10.51
N MET A 52 -1.43 13.80 -10.02
CA MET A 52 -2.33 14.21 -8.93
C MET A 52 -1.57 14.49 -7.63
N TYR A 53 -0.51 13.71 -7.33
CA TYR A 53 0.37 14.00 -6.19
C TYR A 53 1.08 15.35 -6.33
N LYS A 54 1.57 15.67 -7.53
CA LYS A 54 2.22 16.97 -7.81
C LYS A 54 1.22 18.13 -7.77
N LEU A 55 -0.02 17.91 -8.20
CA LEU A 55 -1.07 18.93 -8.15
C LEU A 55 -1.51 19.18 -6.71
N ALA A 56 -1.72 18.12 -5.92
CA ALA A 56 -2.04 18.20 -4.51
C ALA A 56 -0.90 18.86 -3.70
N ASP A 57 0.37 18.55 -4.00
CA ASP A 57 1.52 19.24 -3.39
C ASP A 57 1.47 20.75 -3.65
N ARG A 58 1.26 21.16 -4.90
CA ARG A 58 1.14 22.57 -5.28
C ARG A 58 -0.01 23.26 -4.53
N PHE A 59 -1.16 22.59 -4.40
CA PHE A 59 -2.29 23.11 -3.65
C PHE A 59 -1.96 23.29 -2.17
N VAL A 60 -1.42 22.26 -1.52
CA VAL A 60 -1.12 22.28 -0.08
C VAL A 60 -0.11 23.37 0.29
N ARG A 61 0.86 23.67 -0.58
CA ARG A 61 1.79 24.80 -0.38
C ARG A 61 1.12 26.16 -0.33
N THR A 62 -0.09 26.30 -0.87
CA THR A 62 -0.87 27.54 -0.78
C THR A 62 -1.62 27.68 0.54
N LEU A 63 -1.75 26.60 1.32
CA LEU A 63 -2.53 26.57 2.54
C LEU A 63 -1.75 27.11 3.74
N LYS A 64 -2.47 27.72 4.68
CA LYS A 64 -1.93 28.21 5.95
C LYS A 64 -2.42 27.38 7.13
N LYS A 65 -1.49 26.99 8.01
CA LYS A 65 -1.81 26.34 9.29
C LYS A 65 -2.69 27.27 10.13
N ASP A 66 -3.64 26.70 10.84
CA ASP A 66 -4.60 27.36 11.75
C ASP A 66 -5.60 28.31 11.06
N GLU A 67 -5.52 28.49 9.74
CA GLU A 67 -6.52 29.17 8.91
C GLU A 67 -7.23 28.19 7.97
N ASP A 68 -6.46 27.52 7.11
CA ASP A 68 -6.95 26.61 6.07
C ASP A 68 -6.98 25.15 6.55
N TYR A 69 -6.17 24.81 7.55
CA TYR A 69 -6.13 23.46 8.12
C TYR A 69 -5.65 23.46 9.57
N VAL A 70 -6.01 22.42 10.30
CA VAL A 70 -5.56 22.17 11.67
C VAL A 70 -4.75 20.88 11.74
N VAL A 71 -3.86 20.82 12.73
CA VAL A 71 -2.98 19.67 12.97
C VAL A 71 -3.15 19.22 14.41
N ASP A 72 -3.50 17.95 14.58
CA ASP A 72 -3.43 17.28 15.87
C ASP A 72 -2.10 16.52 15.96
N GLU A 73 -1.14 17.10 16.67
CA GLU A 73 0.19 16.52 16.85
C GLU A 73 0.17 15.25 17.70
N LYS A 74 -0.79 15.10 18.62
CA LYS A 74 -0.92 13.89 19.45
C LYS A 74 -1.47 12.73 18.62
N ALA A 75 -2.48 13.00 17.81
CA ALA A 75 -3.07 12.00 16.93
C ALA A 75 -2.27 11.78 15.63
N LYS A 76 -1.23 12.58 15.38
CA LYS A 76 -0.53 12.67 14.07
C LYS A 76 -1.56 12.75 12.92
N ALA A 77 -2.55 13.63 13.08
CA ALA A 77 -3.66 13.81 12.15
C ALA A 77 -3.76 15.25 11.64
N VAL A 78 -4.28 15.41 10.42
CA VAL A 78 -4.57 16.72 9.82
C VAL A 78 -5.98 16.75 9.27
N SER A 79 -6.61 17.91 9.34
CA SER A 79 -7.93 18.16 8.74
C SER A 79 -8.00 19.56 8.16
N LEU A 80 -8.67 19.69 7.03
CA LEU A 80 -8.99 21.00 6.45
C LEU A 80 -10.06 21.69 7.30
N THR A 81 -9.97 23.01 7.42
CA THR A 81 -11.07 23.84 7.92
C THR A 81 -12.07 24.09 6.80
N GLU A 82 -13.23 24.66 7.10
CA GLU A 82 -14.19 25.11 6.07
C GLU A 82 -13.56 26.03 5.02
N LYS A 83 -12.63 26.91 5.45
CA LYS A 83 -11.88 27.78 4.53
C LYS A 83 -10.96 26.97 3.61
N GLY A 84 -10.26 25.97 4.16
CA GLY A 84 -9.41 25.08 3.38
C GLY A 84 -10.19 24.25 2.36
N VAL A 85 -11.38 23.76 2.75
CA VAL A 85 -12.30 23.04 1.85
C VAL A 85 -12.77 23.95 0.71
N ALA A 86 -13.24 25.16 1.00
CA ALA A 86 -13.68 26.11 -0.03
C ALA A 86 -12.53 26.49 -0.99
N LYS A 87 -11.30 26.59 -0.47
CA LYS A 87 -10.10 26.86 -1.25
C LYS A 87 -9.72 25.66 -2.14
N ALA A 88 -9.87 24.43 -1.63
CA ALA A 88 -9.69 23.22 -2.41
C ALA A 88 -10.71 23.16 -3.56
N GLU A 89 -11.99 23.36 -3.27
CA GLU A 89 -13.07 23.36 -4.26
C GLU A 89 -12.78 24.34 -5.40
N LYS A 90 -12.37 25.56 -5.06
CA LYS A 90 -11.98 26.57 -6.04
C LYS A 90 -10.72 26.20 -6.84
N PHE A 91 -9.70 25.64 -6.19
CA PHE A 91 -8.44 25.28 -6.84
C PHE A 91 -8.62 24.13 -7.84
N PHE A 92 -9.40 23.12 -7.46
CA PHE A 92 -9.67 21.93 -8.29
C PHE A 92 -10.88 22.12 -9.22
N GLY A 93 -11.61 23.23 -9.11
CA GLY A 93 -12.76 23.53 -9.96
C GLY A 93 -13.97 22.63 -9.71
N ILE A 94 -14.13 22.14 -8.47
CA ILE A 94 -15.19 21.22 -8.06
C ILE A 94 -16.21 21.92 -7.17
N LYS A 95 -17.44 21.42 -7.13
CA LYS A 95 -18.53 22.03 -6.34
C LYS A 95 -18.47 21.65 -4.87
N ASN A 96 -18.18 20.39 -4.58
CA ASN A 96 -18.13 19.86 -3.22
C ASN A 96 -17.03 18.80 -3.13
N LEU A 97 -16.06 19.04 -2.25
CA LEU A 97 -14.94 18.11 -2.03
C LEU A 97 -15.39 16.76 -1.43
N ALA A 98 -16.53 16.74 -0.73
CA ALA A 98 -17.05 15.54 -0.07
C ALA A 98 -17.85 14.61 -1.00
N ASP A 99 -18.10 15.00 -2.25
CA ASP A 99 -18.83 14.17 -3.20
C ASP A 99 -18.05 12.89 -3.54
N ILE A 100 -18.77 11.81 -3.84
CA ILE A 100 -18.20 10.48 -4.16
C ILE A 100 -17.20 10.57 -5.32
N GLU A 101 -17.52 11.37 -6.34
CA GLU A 101 -16.68 11.61 -7.51
C GLU A 101 -15.34 12.28 -7.16
N ASN A 102 -15.28 13.01 -6.04
CA ASN A 102 -14.12 13.78 -5.60
C ASN A 102 -13.35 13.11 -4.46
N MET A 103 -13.75 11.90 -4.03
CA MET A 103 -13.06 11.14 -2.97
C MET A 103 -11.57 10.98 -3.25
N GLU A 104 -11.20 10.75 -4.52
CA GLU A 104 -9.79 10.60 -4.87
C GLU A 104 -9.01 11.89 -4.70
N ILE A 105 -9.57 13.03 -5.11
CA ILE A 105 -8.96 14.35 -4.94
C ILE A 105 -8.79 14.64 -3.44
N SER A 106 -9.84 14.40 -2.65
CA SER A 106 -9.83 14.55 -1.21
C SER A 106 -8.72 13.71 -0.55
N HIS A 107 -8.59 12.43 -0.95
CA HIS A 107 -7.53 11.55 -0.47
C HIS A 107 -6.13 12.11 -0.79
N HIS A 108 -5.87 12.55 -2.02
CA HIS A 108 -4.55 13.10 -2.39
C HIS A 108 -4.24 14.38 -1.62
N ILE A 109 -5.22 15.28 -1.42
CA ILE A 109 -5.05 16.49 -0.61
C ILE A 109 -4.69 16.11 0.83
N GLN A 110 -5.40 15.14 1.41
CA GLN A 110 -5.14 14.68 2.78
C GLN A 110 -3.73 14.09 2.94
N GLN A 111 -3.28 13.25 1.99
CA GLN A 111 -1.93 12.69 2.03
C GLN A 111 -0.84 13.76 1.82
N ALA A 112 -1.05 14.70 0.91
CA ALA A 112 -0.15 15.84 0.71
C ALA A 112 -0.08 16.70 1.98
N LEU A 113 -1.22 16.99 2.61
CA LEU A 113 -1.27 17.78 3.84
C LEU A 113 -0.54 17.07 4.99
N LYS A 114 -0.73 15.75 5.12
CA LYS A 114 -0.01 14.91 6.09
C LYS A 114 1.49 14.92 5.84
N ALA A 115 1.92 14.80 4.58
CA ALA A 115 3.32 14.87 4.18
C ALA A 115 3.97 16.21 4.55
N HIS A 116 3.26 17.33 4.43
CA HIS A 116 3.77 18.67 4.78
C HIS A 116 3.74 18.95 6.28
N ALA A 117 2.61 18.70 6.93
CA ALA A 117 2.36 19.11 8.29
C ALA A 117 3.02 18.19 9.32
N ILE A 118 2.92 16.87 9.12
CA ILE A 118 3.33 15.85 10.09
C ILE A 118 4.72 15.32 9.77
N MET A 119 4.94 14.88 8.53
CA MET A 119 6.18 14.19 8.14
C MET A 119 7.36 15.18 8.03
N LYS A 120 8.42 14.94 8.79
CA LYS A 120 9.63 15.78 8.83
C LYS A 120 10.82 15.06 8.22
N ARG A 121 11.49 15.77 7.31
CA ARG A 121 12.80 15.38 6.78
C ARG A 121 13.82 15.35 7.90
N ASP A 122 14.75 14.39 7.83
CA ASP A 122 15.81 14.11 8.80
C ASP A 122 15.32 13.64 10.18
N ARG A 123 14.02 13.33 10.31
CA ARG A 123 13.42 12.70 11.50
C ARG A 123 12.61 11.47 11.14
N ASP A 124 11.60 11.63 10.29
CA ASP A 124 10.73 10.53 9.87
C ASP A 124 11.26 9.85 8.60
N TYR A 125 11.90 10.63 7.72
CA TYR A 125 12.51 10.15 6.48
C TYR A 125 13.71 11.00 6.10
N VAL A 126 14.56 10.49 5.21
CA VAL A 126 15.64 11.24 4.55
C VAL A 126 15.47 11.16 3.04
N VAL A 127 16.06 12.11 2.32
CA VAL A 127 16.16 12.07 0.86
C VAL A 127 17.61 11.79 0.49
N LYS A 128 17.85 10.65 -0.15
CA LYS A 128 19.20 10.23 -0.60
C LYS A 128 19.10 9.67 -2.01
N ASP A 129 20.02 10.07 -2.88
CA ASP A 129 20.09 9.61 -4.27
C ASP A 129 18.76 9.79 -5.05
N GLY A 130 18.02 10.85 -4.72
CA GLY A 130 16.71 11.13 -5.32
C GLY A 130 15.58 10.21 -4.84
N GLN A 131 15.77 9.46 -3.75
CA GLN A 131 14.78 8.56 -3.17
C GLN A 131 14.46 8.95 -1.71
N VAL A 132 13.20 8.76 -1.33
CA VAL A 132 12.75 8.91 0.05
C VAL A 132 13.01 7.60 0.80
N ILE A 133 13.77 7.67 1.90
CA ILE A 133 14.10 6.51 2.73
C ILE A 133 13.55 6.75 4.14
N ILE A 134 12.80 5.79 4.65
CA ILE A 134 12.19 5.90 5.98
C ILE A 134 13.27 5.76 7.07
N VAL A 135 13.16 6.57 8.11
CA VAL A 135 13.98 6.47 9.32
C VAL A 135 13.15 5.79 10.40
N ASP A 136 13.72 4.77 11.04
CA ASP A 136 13.12 4.13 12.21
C ASP A 136 13.12 5.09 13.41
N GLU A 137 11.94 5.38 13.99
CA GLU A 137 11.76 6.38 15.05
C GLU A 137 12.51 6.01 16.36
N PHE A 138 12.80 4.74 16.60
CA PHE A 138 13.48 4.27 17.82
C PHE A 138 14.99 4.18 17.65
N THR A 139 15.44 3.68 16.50
CA THR A 139 16.85 3.33 16.28
C THR A 139 17.59 4.30 15.36
N GLY A 140 16.88 5.16 14.63
CA GLY A 140 17.45 6.03 13.60
C GLY A 140 17.97 5.29 12.37
N ARG A 141 17.71 3.98 12.25
CA ARG A 141 18.18 3.17 11.13
C ARG A 141 17.41 3.53 9.85
N LEU A 142 18.15 3.55 8.74
CA LEU A 142 17.57 3.74 7.42
C LEU A 142 16.93 2.44 6.94
N MET A 143 15.62 2.49 6.67
CA MET A 143 14.83 1.34 6.23
C MET A 143 14.68 1.34 4.71
N PHE A 144 15.71 0.82 4.03
CA PHE A 144 15.71 0.66 2.57
C PHE A 144 14.61 -0.31 2.12
N GLY A 145 14.00 -0.03 0.97
CA GLY A 145 12.93 -0.85 0.37
C GLY A 145 11.56 -0.72 1.05
N ARG A 146 11.47 -0.07 2.22
CA ARG A 146 10.18 0.21 2.87
C ARG A 146 9.56 1.50 2.34
N ARG A 147 8.25 1.46 2.11
CA ARG A 147 7.44 2.61 1.70
C ARG A 147 6.30 2.83 2.70
N TYR A 148 5.86 4.07 2.84
CA TYR A 148 4.64 4.38 3.60
C TYR A 148 3.42 3.95 2.80
N SER A 149 2.35 3.56 3.51
CA SER A 149 1.10 3.08 2.92
C SER A 149 0.20 4.22 2.44
N GLU A 150 -0.88 3.85 1.74
CA GLU A 150 -2.00 4.73 1.36
C GLU A 150 -1.62 5.97 0.54
N GLY A 151 -0.53 5.91 -0.23
CA GLY A 151 -0.07 7.02 -1.05
C GLY A 151 0.73 8.09 -0.31
N LEU A 152 0.96 7.93 1.00
CA LEU A 152 1.74 8.89 1.78
C LEU A 152 3.19 8.99 1.28
N HIS A 153 3.78 7.88 0.84
CA HIS A 153 5.15 7.88 0.34
C HIS A 153 5.27 8.71 -0.95
N GLN A 154 4.31 8.58 -1.86
CA GLN A 154 4.21 9.36 -3.08
C GLN A 154 3.98 10.85 -2.79
N ALA A 155 3.17 11.16 -1.77
CA ALA A 155 2.98 12.53 -1.32
C ALA A 155 4.28 13.16 -0.78
N ILE A 156 5.10 12.39 -0.05
CA ILE A 156 6.43 12.83 0.41
C ILE A 156 7.40 12.98 -0.78
N GLU A 157 7.39 12.03 -1.72
CA GLU A 157 8.18 12.13 -2.95
C GLU A 157 7.86 13.42 -3.73
N ALA A 158 6.57 13.75 -3.87
CA ALA A 158 6.10 14.99 -4.50
C ALA A 158 6.52 16.24 -3.69
N LYS A 159 6.40 16.21 -2.37
CA LYS A 159 6.82 17.29 -1.46
C LYS A 159 8.31 17.62 -1.60
N GLU A 160 9.15 16.60 -1.71
CA GLU A 160 10.61 16.76 -1.81
C GLU A 160 11.07 16.99 -3.26
N GLY A 161 10.15 17.01 -4.22
CA GLY A 161 10.46 17.24 -5.63
C GLY A 161 11.23 16.10 -6.28
N VAL A 162 11.17 14.89 -5.71
CA VAL A 162 11.81 13.70 -6.29
C VAL A 162 10.84 12.98 -7.25
N LYS A 163 11.36 11.98 -7.97
CA LYS A 163 10.55 11.18 -8.87
C LYS A 163 9.49 10.42 -8.07
N VAL A 164 8.23 10.74 -8.31
CA VAL A 164 7.09 10.02 -7.72
C VAL A 164 6.97 8.67 -8.41
N GLU A 165 7.16 7.59 -7.66
CA GLU A 165 7.00 6.24 -8.18
C GLU A 165 5.53 5.82 -8.12
N ARG A 166 5.09 5.02 -9.09
CA ARG A 166 3.71 4.52 -9.11
C ARG A 166 3.42 3.68 -7.87
N GLU A 167 2.23 3.82 -7.32
CA GLU A 167 1.78 2.94 -6.25
C GLU A 167 1.65 1.51 -6.76
N SER A 168 2.30 0.58 -6.06
CA SER A 168 1.98 -0.83 -6.16
C SER A 168 0.69 -1.08 -5.38
N LYS A 169 -0.39 -1.46 -6.07
CA LYS A 169 -1.63 -1.85 -5.41
C LYS A 169 -1.67 -3.36 -5.28
N THR A 170 -1.87 -3.88 -4.06
CA THR A 170 -2.19 -5.29 -3.85
C THR A 170 -3.59 -5.55 -4.40
N LEU A 171 -3.68 -6.36 -5.46
CA LEU A 171 -4.95 -6.71 -6.10
C LEU A 171 -5.56 -7.96 -5.47
N ALA A 172 -4.73 -8.94 -5.17
CA ALA A 172 -5.14 -10.19 -4.54
C ALA A 172 -4.01 -10.75 -3.69
N THR A 173 -4.36 -11.42 -2.59
CA THR A 173 -3.41 -12.04 -1.67
C THR A 173 -3.96 -13.36 -1.12
N ILE A 174 -3.08 -14.35 -0.93
CA ILE A 174 -3.38 -15.59 -0.22
C ILE A 174 -2.09 -16.13 0.41
N THR A 175 -2.18 -16.76 1.57
CA THR A 175 -1.04 -17.50 2.13
C THR A 175 -0.96 -18.90 1.52
N LEU A 176 0.24 -19.49 1.44
CA LEU A 176 0.39 -20.86 0.93
C LEU A 176 -0.43 -21.86 1.74
N GLN A 177 -0.48 -21.72 3.07
CA GLN A 177 -1.28 -22.59 3.92
C GLN A 177 -2.77 -22.53 3.56
N ASN A 178 -3.31 -21.33 3.36
CA ASN A 178 -4.72 -21.17 3.00
C ASN A 178 -5.01 -21.71 1.60
N TYR A 179 -4.10 -21.54 0.65
CA TYR A 179 -4.27 -22.10 -0.69
C TYR A 179 -4.30 -23.63 -0.67
N PHE A 180 -3.33 -24.28 -0.01
CA PHE A 180 -3.25 -25.74 0.01
C PHE A 180 -4.35 -26.41 0.83
N ARG A 181 -4.89 -25.72 1.85
CA ARG A 181 -6.08 -26.18 2.59
C ARG A 181 -7.35 -26.31 1.73
N MET A 182 -7.38 -25.71 0.54
CA MET A 182 -8.52 -25.82 -0.38
C MET A 182 -8.58 -27.15 -1.13
N TYR A 183 -7.50 -27.94 -1.14
CA TYR A 183 -7.49 -29.23 -1.82
C TYR A 183 -8.27 -30.29 -1.03
N LYS A 184 -9.10 -31.09 -1.70
CA LYS A 184 -9.86 -32.18 -1.03
C LYS A 184 -8.95 -33.21 -0.36
N LYS A 185 -7.76 -33.42 -0.91
CA LYS A 185 -6.71 -34.23 -0.32
C LYS A 185 -5.38 -33.49 -0.46
N LEU A 186 -4.55 -33.56 0.57
CA LEU A 186 -3.21 -33.00 0.58
C LEU A 186 -2.23 -34.06 1.08
N ALA A 187 -1.10 -34.19 0.40
CA ALA A 187 0.03 -35.02 0.82
C ALA A 187 1.32 -34.24 0.59
N GLY A 188 2.38 -34.62 1.29
CA GLY A 188 3.70 -34.02 1.12
C GLY A 188 4.81 -35.05 1.27
N MET A 189 5.98 -34.75 0.70
CA MET A 189 7.21 -35.50 0.90
C MET A 189 8.36 -34.54 1.17
N THR A 190 9.31 -34.95 2.02
CA THR A 190 10.55 -34.23 2.34
C THR A 190 11.46 -35.17 3.14
N GLY A 191 12.77 -34.91 3.13
CA GLY A 191 13.74 -35.62 3.98
C GLY A 191 13.70 -35.20 5.46
N THR A 192 13.05 -34.07 5.79
CA THR A 192 13.20 -33.38 7.08
C THR A 192 11.89 -33.16 7.84
N ALA A 193 10.81 -33.85 7.48
CA ALA A 193 9.47 -33.63 8.07
C ALA A 193 9.36 -33.96 9.57
N GLN A 194 10.20 -34.85 10.11
CA GLN A 194 10.02 -35.36 11.47
C GLN A 194 10.20 -34.29 12.54
N THR A 195 11.10 -33.33 12.32
CA THR A 195 11.32 -32.21 13.25
C THR A 195 10.14 -31.24 13.25
N GLU A 196 9.38 -31.19 12.16
CA GLU A 196 8.29 -30.24 11.93
C GLU A 196 6.89 -30.89 12.02
N GLU A 197 6.78 -32.11 12.56
CA GLU A 197 5.51 -32.87 12.62
C GLU A 197 4.37 -32.07 13.28
N GLN A 198 4.68 -31.27 14.30
CA GLN A 198 3.68 -30.46 15.00
C GLN A 198 3.13 -29.33 14.13
N GLU A 199 3.92 -28.75 13.23
CA GLU A 199 3.46 -27.68 12.34
C GLU A 199 2.56 -28.19 11.21
N PHE A 200 2.67 -29.49 10.87
CA PHE A 200 1.83 -30.13 9.87
C PHE A 200 0.48 -30.65 10.41
N ARG A 201 0.31 -30.78 11.74
CA ARG A 201 -0.94 -31.22 12.38
C ARG A 201 -1.93 -30.08 12.61
#